data_AF-A0A5J6UEQ5-F1
#
_entry.id   AF-A0A5J6UEQ5-F1
#
_cell.length_a   1.000
_cell.length_b   1.000
_cell.length_c   1.000
_cell.angle_alpha   90.00
_cell.angle_beta   90.00
_cell.angle_gamma   90.00
#
_symmetry.space_group_name_H-M   'P 1'
#
loop_
_entity.id
_entity.type
_entity.pdbx_description
1 polymer ?
#
loop_
_entity_poly.entity_id
_entity_poly.type
_entity_poly.pdbx_seq_one_letter_code
_entity_poly.pdbx_strand_id
1 'polypeptide(L)'
;MTDNPFETGNDAPADPWASTSTDTIPRPQEAPPVAVKSDNEISVTLKQHGGFDSPWIVVRGPSAAQVKELLRDLYAEDLVDAVAQTAVKFADSKPAGASVPAPRQGGGGYQRTGGGGQQASTPPPGASQPSCDHGPMEFKTGVSKKGNSYKVWSCTSPDRDNQCKGIFVK
;
A
#
# COMPACT_ATOMS: atom_id res chain seq x y z
N MET A 1 -44.94 -69.65 34.70
CA MET A 1 -45.97 -68.70 35.20
C MET A 1 -45.54 -68.23 36.56
N THR A 2 -44.90 -67.07 36.62
CA THR A 2 -44.64 -66.32 37.86
C THR A 2 -44.53 -64.86 37.46
N ASP A 3 -45.68 -64.21 37.34
CA ASP A 3 -45.82 -62.75 37.26
C ASP A 3 -45.37 -62.14 38.59
N ASN A 4 -44.39 -61.23 38.55
CA ASN A 4 -43.88 -60.57 39.74
C ASN A 4 -44.49 -59.16 39.87
N PRO A 5 -45.32 -58.89 40.90
CA PRO A 5 -46.19 -57.72 41.02
C PRO A 5 -45.49 -56.47 41.58
N PHE A 6 -44.23 -56.25 41.24
CA PHE A 6 -43.50 -55.01 41.55
C PHE A 6 -43.42 -54.06 40.35
N GLU A 7 -44.36 -54.21 39.41
CA GLU A 7 -44.86 -53.05 38.66
C GLU A 7 -45.47 -52.04 39.63
N THR A 8 -44.63 -51.11 40.09
CA THR A 8 -45.07 -49.77 40.45
C THR A 8 -44.17 -48.80 39.70
N GLY A 9 -44.81 -48.08 38.78
CA GLY A 9 -44.21 -47.16 37.83
C GLY A 9 -43.19 -46.24 38.46
N ASN A 10 -41.98 -46.30 37.93
CA ASN A 10 -40.94 -45.33 38.23
C ASN A 10 -41.14 -44.11 37.30
N ASP A 11 -42.25 -43.39 37.52
CA ASP A 11 -42.47 -42.05 36.99
C ASP A 11 -41.57 -41.08 37.76
N ALA A 12 -40.28 -41.10 37.43
CA ALA A 12 -39.42 -39.95 37.68
C ALA A 12 -39.68 -38.93 36.55
N PRO A 13 -40.12 -37.70 36.86
CA PRO A 13 -40.30 -36.69 35.82
C PRO A 13 -38.96 -36.44 35.12
N ALA A 14 -38.97 -36.48 33.78
CA ALA A 14 -37.80 -36.20 32.97
C ALA A 14 -37.24 -34.81 33.31
N ASP A 15 -35.94 -34.72 33.57
CA ASP A 15 -35.24 -33.46 33.77
C ASP A 15 -35.27 -32.66 32.46
N PRO A 16 -35.95 -31.50 32.40
CA PRO A 16 -36.07 -30.72 31.17
C PRO A 16 -34.73 -30.10 30.72
N TRP A 17 -33.66 -30.24 31.51
CA TRP A 17 -32.31 -29.76 31.17
C TRP A 17 -31.38 -30.87 30.68
N ALA A 18 -31.86 -32.11 30.57
CA ALA A 18 -31.13 -33.20 29.92
C ALA A 18 -31.15 -33.03 28.38
N SER A 19 -30.56 -31.95 27.89
CA SER A 19 -30.26 -31.76 26.48
C SER A 19 -28.90 -32.35 26.17
N THR A 20 -28.86 -33.63 25.77
CA THR A 20 -27.73 -34.18 25.00
C THR A 20 -27.78 -33.60 23.59
N SER A 21 -27.34 -32.35 23.45
CA SER A 21 -27.02 -31.79 22.15
C SER A 21 -25.73 -32.44 21.67
N THR A 22 -25.84 -33.50 20.87
CA THR A 22 -24.76 -33.91 19.97
C THR A 22 -24.62 -32.80 18.93
N ASP A 23 -23.86 -31.76 19.29
CA ASP A 23 -23.45 -30.67 18.42
C ASP A 23 -22.50 -31.25 17.35
N THR A 24 -23.09 -31.76 16.28
CA THR A 24 -22.34 -32.02 15.05
C THR A 24 -22.12 -30.67 14.40
N ILE A 25 -21.06 -29.98 14.82
CA ILE A 25 -20.55 -28.81 14.10
C ILE A 25 -20.25 -29.26 12.67
N PRO A 26 -20.91 -28.73 11.64
CA PRO A 26 -20.49 -28.99 10.27
C PRO A 26 -19.08 -28.42 10.12
N ARG A 27 -18.11 -29.30 9.87
CA ARG A 27 -16.75 -28.92 9.52
C ARG A 27 -16.82 -27.91 8.36
N PRO A 28 -16.21 -26.71 8.48
CA PRO A 28 -16.10 -25.80 7.35
C PRO A 28 -15.50 -26.56 6.17
N GLN A 29 -16.26 -26.66 5.09
CA GLN A 29 -15.79 -27.27 3.86
C GLN A 29 -14.61 -26.41 3.38
N GLU A 30 -13.42 -27.00 3.39
CA GLU A 30 -12.21 -26.33 2.94
C GLU A 30 -12.44 -25.87 1.50
N ALA A 31 -12.47 -24.55 1.30
CA ALA A 31 -12.66 -23.97 -0.03
C ALA A 31 -11.57 -24.55 -0.94
N PRO A 32 -11.91 -24.97 -2.17
CA PRO A 32 -10.90 -25.44 -3.10
C PRO A 32 -9.81 -24.36 -3.19
N PRO A 33 -8.52 -24.74 -3.21
CA PRO A 33 -7.44 -23.77 -3.33
C PRO A 33 -7.73 -22.94 -4.57
N VAL A 34 -7.94 -21.63 -4.39
CA VAL A 34 -8.04 -20.70 -5.51
C VAL A 34 -6.74 -20.84 -6.25
N ALA A 35 -6.77 -21.50 -7.41
CA ALA A 35 -5.60 -21.62 -8.26
C ALA A 35 -5.21 -20.19 -8.63
N VAL A 36 -4.21 -19.65 -7.94
CA VAL A 36 -3.56 -18.40 -8.33
C VAL A 36 -2.84 -18.75 -9.62
N LYS A 37 -3.53 -18.56 -10.75
CA LYS A 37 -2.85 -18.53 -12.04
C LYS A 37 -1.83 -17.43 -11.92
N SER A 38 -0.55 -17.80 -11.87
CA SER A 38 0.54 -16.86 -12.07
C SER A 38 0.56 -16.53 -13.56
N ASP A 39 -0.46 -15.82 -14.00
CA ASP A 39 -0.41 -15.11 -15.25
C ASP A 39 0.67 -14.04 -15.04
N ASN A 40 1.66 -13.97 -15.94
CA ASN A 40 2.70 -12.93 -15.90
C ASN A 40 2.03 -11.57 -16.18
N GLU A 41 1.31 -11.06 -15.18
CA GLU A 41 0.55 -9.82 -15.22
C GLU A 41 1.52 -8.65 -15.03
N ILE A 42 1.43 -7.70 -15.95
CA ILE A 42 2.11 -6.42 -15.83
C ILE A 42 1.11 -5.44 -15.25
N SER A 43 1.52 -4.76 -14.17
CA SER A 43 0.76 -3.68 -13.56
C SER A 43 1.52 -2.36 -13.68
N VAL A 44 0.80 -1.31 -14.05
CA VAL A 44 1.29 0.07 -14.07
C VAL A 44 0.41 0.90 -13.15
N THR A 45 1.03 1.53 -12.17
CA THR A 45 0.34 2.43 -11.24
C THR A 45 0.71 3.87 -11.57
N LEU A 46 -0.30 4.67 -11.93
CA LEU A 46 -0.17 6.10 -12.15
C LEU A 46 -0.68 6.82 -10.91
N LYS A 47 0.11 7.76 -10.38
CA LYS A 47 -0.24 8.56 -9.20
C LYS A 47 -0.19 10.03 -9.58
N GLN A 48 -1.27 10.77 -9.32
CA GLN A 48 -1.41 12.16 -9.79
C GLN A 48 -0.35 13.10 -9.18
N HIS A 49 -0.05 12.94 -7.87
CA HIS A 49 0.93 13.74 -7.15
C HIS A 49 1.76 12.91 -6.16
N GLY A 50 2.79 13.51 -5.55
CA GLY A 50 3.66 12.84 -4.59
C GLY A 50 3.00 12.50 -3.24
N GLY A 51 1.95 13.24 -2.85
CA GLY A 51 1.30 13.11 -1.53
C GLY A 51 0.59 11.77 -1.32
N PHE A 52 0.48 11.30 -0.07
CA PHE A 52 -0.14 9.99 0.25
C PHE A 52 -1.64 9.93 -0.08
N ASP A 53 -2.34 11.06 -0.01
CA ASP A 53 -3.78 11.16 -0.31
C ASP A 53 -4.08 11.40 -1.80
N SER A 54 -3.07 11.34 -2.67
CA SER A 54 -3.27 11.59 -4.11
C SER A 54 -3.99 10.42 -4.78
N PRO A 55 -4.89 10.68 -5.74
CA PRO A 55 -5.54 9.60 -6.49
C PRO A 55 -4.54 8.81 -7.32
N TRP A 56 -4.91 7.54 -7.51
CA TRP A 56 -4.15 6.55 -8.26
C TRP A 56 -5.04 5.78 -9.23
N ILE A 57 -4.45 5.40 -10.35
CA ILE A 57 -5.04 4.47 -11.32
C ILE A 57 -4.09 3.29 -11.43
N VAL A 58 -4.62 2.08 -11.38
CA VAL A 58 -3.86 0.84 -11.57
C VAL A 58 -4.34 0.17 -12.84
N VAL A 59 -3.45 0.03 -13.81
CA VAL A 59 -3.71 -0.63 -15.10
C VAL A 59 -3.03 -1.98 -15.10
N ARG A 60 -3.75 -3.03 -15.48
CA ARG A 60 -3.28 -4.41 -15.44
C ARG A 60 -3.53 -5.08 -16.76
N GLY A 61 -2.58 -5.89 -17.20
CA GLY A 61 -2.73 -6.72 -18.39
C GLY A 61 -1.68 -7.81 -18.47
N PRO A 62 -1.92 -8.86 -19.26
CA PRO A 62 -1.01 -10.01 -19.42
C PRO A 62 0.27 -9.69 -20.21
N SER A 63 0.39 -8.50 -20.82
CA SER A 63 1.59 -8.10 -21.56
C SER A 63 1.79 -6.59 -21.60
N ALA A 64 3.03 -6.16 -21.87
CA ALA A 64 3.38 -4.74 -21.95
C ALA A 64 2.68 -4.03 -23.13
N ALA A 65 2.47 -4.75 -24.25
CA ALA A 65 1.76 -4.21 -25.40
C ALA A 65 0.31 -3.88 -25.06
N GLN A 66 -0.38 -4.82 -24.39
CA GLN A 66 -1.77 -4.60 -23.98
C GLN A 66 -1.89 -3.51 -22.91
N VAL A 67 -0.98 -3.47 -21.92
CA VAL A 67 -0.97 -2.40 -20.92
C VAL A 67 -0.73 -1.03 -21.58
N LYS A 68 0.11 -0.96 -22.62
CA LYS A 68 0.33 0.27 -23.40
C LYS A 68 -0.91 0.72 -24.18
N GLU A 69 -1.67 -0.21 -24.74
CA GLU A 69 -2.95 0.09 -25.41
C GLU A 69 -3.97 0.61 -24.40
N LEU A 70 -4.15 -0.09 -23.27
CA LEU A 70 -5.02 0.37 -22.18
C LEU A 70 -4.64 1.77 -21.68
N LEU A 71 -3.36 2.09 -21.58
CA LEU A 71 -2.89 3.42 -21.20
C LEU A 71 -3.25 4.50 -22.23
N ARG A 72 -3.34 4.16 -23.52
CA ARG A 72 -3.79 5.09 -24.56
C ARG A 72 -5.29 5.29 -24.52
N ASP A 73 -6.05 4.22 -24.31
CA ASP A 73 -7.51 4.28 -24.19
C ASP A 73 -7.91 5.12 -22.97
N LEU A 74 -7.22 4.92 -21.84
CA LEU A 74 -7.38 5.74 -20.63
C LEU A 74 -7.20 7.24 -20.87
N TYR A 75 -6.29 7.60 -21.77
CA TYR A 75 -6.07 8.99 -22.15
C TYR A 75 -7.14 9.50 -23.14
N ALA A 76 -7.59 8.64 -24.05
CA ALA A 76 -8.58 9.01 -25.07
C ALA A 76 -10.01 9.12 -24.52
N GLU A 77 -10.34 8.36 -23.46
CA GLU A 77 -11.67 8.33 -22.84
C GLU A 77 -11.83 9.29 -21.66
N ASP A 78 -10.88 10.22 -21.45
CA ASP A 78 -10.87 11.16 -20.32
C ASP A 78 -10.97 10.50 -18.92
N LEU A 79 -10.66 9.19 -18.81
CA LEU A 79 -10.81 8.47 -17.53
C LEU A 79 -9.88 9.01 -16.45
N VAL A 80 -8.72 9.55 -16.85
CA VAL A 80 -7.79 10.21 -15.92
C VAL A 80 -8.46 11.40 -15.21
N ASP A 81 -9.19 12.23 -15.95
CA ASP A 81 -9.89 13.38 -15.40
C ASP A 81 -11.10 12.95 -14.57
N ALA A 82 -11.85 11.95 -15.03
CA ALA A 82 -12.98 11.39 -14.28
C ALA A 82 -12.54 10.80 -12.92
N VAL A 83 -11.40 10.09 -12.88
CA VAL A 83 -10.83 9.57 -11.63
C VAL A 83 -10.39 10.70 -10.71
N ALA A 84 -9.72 11.74 -11.25
CA ALA A 84 -9.33 12.90 -10.46
C ALA A 84 -10.54 13.60 -9.82
N GLN A 85 -11.60 13.85 -10.59
CA GLN A 85 -12.83 14.47 -10.10
C GLN A 85 -13.55 13.60 -9.06
N THR A 86 -13.64 12.29 -9.32
CA THR A 86 -14.24 11.33 -8.38
C THR A 86 -13.47 11.28 -7.08
N ALA A 87 -12.14 11.33 -7.13
CA ALA A 87 -11.29 11.33 -5.95
C ALA A 87 -11.48 12.57 -5.08
N VAL A 88 -11.69 13.75 -5.68
CA VAL A 88 -12.05 14.96 -4.93
C VAL A 88 -13.34 14.75 -4.16
N LYS A 89 -14.39 14.25 -4.83
CA LYS A 89 -15.68 13.94 -4.19
C LYS A 89 -15.58 12.86 -3.11
N PHE A 90 -14.73 11.87 -3.33
CA PHE A 90 -14.48 10.82 -2.35
C PHE A 90 -13.76 11.38 -1.13
N ALA A 91 -12.80 12.30 -1.30
CA ALA A 91 -12.16 13.00 -0.19
C ALA A 91 -13.16 13.84 0.61
N ASP A 92 -14.10 14.50 -0.06
CA ASP A 92 -15.19 15.28 0.56
C ASP A 92 -16.16 14.40 1.37
N SER A 93 -16.27 13.11 1.03
CA SER A 93 -17.11 12.14 1.76
C SER A 93 -16.50 11.68 3.11
N LYS A 94 -15.28 12.13 3.45
CA LYS A 94 -14.71 11.84 4.77
C LYS A 94 -15.62 12.43 5.87
N PRO A 95 -16.07 11.63 6.85
CA PRO A 95 -16.87 12.15 7.94
C PRO A 95 -16.09 13.23 8.69
N ALA A 96 -16.77 14.32 9.06
CA ALA A 96 -16.19 15.39 9.87
C ALA A 96 -15.63 14.79 11.18
N GLY A 97 -14.30 14.74 11.30
CA GLY A 97 -13.61 14.09 12.42
C GLY A 97 -12.76 12.88 12.03
N ALA A 98 -12.80 12.42 10.77
CA ALA A 98 -11.77 11.53 10.24
C ALA A 98 -10.45 12.32 10.25
N SER A 99 -9.58 12.00 11.21
CA SER A 99 -8.26 12.59 11.33
C SER A 99 -7.54 12.44 9.99
N VAL A 100 -7.39 13.55 9.25
CA VAL A 100 -6.33 13.67 8.25
C VAL A 100 -5.05 13.38 9.03
N PRO A 101 -4.27 12.35 8.66
CA PRO A 101 -2.96 12.18 9.28
C PRO A 101 -2.27 13.53 9.17
N ALA A 102 -1.96 14.15 10.31
CA ALA A 102 -1.22 15.41 10.30
C ALA A 102 -0.04 15.22 9.34
N PRO A 103 0.25 16.17 8.44
CA PRO A 103 1.44 16.07 7.62
C PRO A 103 2.59 15.78 8.58
N ARG A 104 3.16 14.58 8.48
CA ARG A 104 4.27 14.18 9.35
C ARG A 104 5.40 15.12 9.00
N GLN A 105 5.49 16.22 9.73
CA GLN A 105 6.71 16.98 9.92
C GLN A 105 7.77 15.92 10.26
N GLY A 106 8.76 15.78 9.37
CA GLY A 106 9.68 14.64 9.32
C GLY A 106 10.01 14.06 10.70
N GLY A 107 9.45 12.88 10.97
CA GLY A 107 9.70 12.10 12.17
C GLY A 107 9.94 10.67 11.74
N GLY A 108 11.19 10.23 11.89
CA GLY A 108 11.69 8.94 11.44
C GLY A 108 10.81 7.78 11.90
N GLY A 109 10.31 7.03 10.92
CA GLY A 109 9.67 5.74 11.10
C GLY A 109 10.42 4.72 10.26
N TYR A 110 11.17 3.87 10.93
CA TYR A 110 12.00 2.81 10.40
C TYR A 110 11.19 1.87 9.49
N GLN A 111 11.58 1.77 8.22
CA GLN A 111 11.36 0.55 7.45
C GLN A 111 12.71 0.16 6.82
N ARG A 112 13.44 -0.68 7.54
CA ARG A 112 14.55 -1.43 6.97
C ARG A 112 13.94 -2.51 6.09
N THR A 113 14.17 -2.44 4.78
CA THR A 113 14.93 -3.46 4.02
C THR A 113 15.08 -3.03 2.56
N GLY A 114 16.33 -2.84 2.14
CA GLY A 114 16.77 -3.00 0.74
C GLY A 114 16.39 -1.89 -0.25
N GLY A 115 17.40 -1.12 -0.68
CA GLY A 115 17.32 -0.27 -1.88
C GLY A 115 17.06 1.20 -1.58
N GLY A 116 18.10 2.01 -1.64
CA GLY A 116 18.02 3.47 -1.51
C GLY A 116 17.25 4.08 -2.68
N GLY A 117 15.93 4.10 -2.60
CA GLY A 117 15.07 4.91 -3.43
C GLY A 117 15.35 6.38 -3.13
N GLN A 118 15.86 7.11 -4.12
CA GLN A 118 16.14 8.52 -4.01
C GLN A 118 14.81 9.26 -3.91
N GLN A 119 14.51 9.84 -2.75
CA GLN A 119 13.39 10.78 -2.63
C GLN A 119 13.74 11.98 -3.51
N ALA A 120 13.02 12.13 -4.63
CA ALA A 120 13.08 13.34 -5.45
C ALA A 120 12.81 14.53 -4.52
N SER A 121 13.84 15.33 -4.30
CA SER A 121 13.82 16.43 -3.34
C SER A 121 13.87 17.72 -4.13
N THR A 122 12.90 18.61 -3.90
CA THR A 122 12.92 19.95 -4.48
C THR A 122 13.94 20.82 -3.74
N PRO A 123 14.78 21.62 -4.45
CA PRO A 123 15.69 22.54 -3.79
C PRO A 123 14.91 23.60 -2.97
N PRO A 124 15.54 24.21 -1.93
CA PRO A 124 14.93 25.29 -1.18
C PRO A 124 14.54 26.47 -2.09
N PRO A 125 13.44 27.19 -1.80
CA PRO A 125 13.08 28.40 -2.54
C PRO A 125 14.24 29.40 -2.53
N GLY A 126 14.69 29.84 -3.71
CA GLY A 126 15.79 30.79 -3.86
C GLY A 126 17.21 30.18 -3.89
N ALA A 127 17.35 28.85 -3.83
CA ALA A 127 18.66 28.20 -4.01
C ALA A 127 19.01 28.09 -5.50
N SER A 128 20.07 28.79 -5.93
CA SER A 128 20.63 28.65 -7.27
C SER A 128 21.27 27.28 -7.46
N GLN A 129 20.91 26.58 -8.55
CA GLN A 129 21.48 25.28 -8.89
C GLN A 129 22.95 25.45 -9.30
N PRO A 130 23.90 24.82 -8.57
CA PRO A 130 25.31 24.84 -8.96
C PRO A 130 25.56 23.87 -10.13
N SER A 131 26.55 24.19 -10.94
CA SER A 131 27.09 23.32 -11.99
C SER A 131 28.49 22.83 -11.62
N CYS A 132 28.83 21.62 -12.02
CA CYS A 132 30.19 21.10 -12.02
C CYS A 132 30.64 20.78 -13.45
N ASP A 133 31.84 20.22 -13.62
CA ASP A 133 32.39 19.83 -14.93
C ASP A 133 31.51 18.81 -15.69
N HIS A 134 30.61 18.14 -14.98
CA HIS A 134 29.66 17.15 -15.52
C HIS A 134 28.26 17.72 -15.76
N GLY A 135 28.10 19.04 -15.64
CA GLY A 135 26.86 19.75 -15.87
C GLY A 135 26.09 20.12 -14.60
N PRO A 136 24.77 20.32 -14.69
CA PRO A 136 23.96 20.80 -13.58
C PRO A 136 23.88 19.73 -12.47
N MET A 137 24.13 20.13 -11.23
CA MET A 137 24.07 19.22 -10.08
C MET A 137 22.63 18.92 -9.67
N GLU A 138 22.38 17.72 -9.16
CA GLU A 138 21.06 17.27 -8.70
C GLU A 138 20.91 17.48 -7.19
N PHE A 139 19.78 18.05 -6.75
CA PHE A 139 19.51 18.24 -5.33
C PHE A 139 19.01 16.95 -4.68
N LYS A 140 19.70 16.51 -3.62
CA LYS A 140 19.35 15.30 -2.86
C LYS A 140 19.21 15.65 -1.39
N THR A 141 18.22 15.03 -0.75
CA THR A 141 18.08 15.04 0.69
C THR A 141 18.10 13.63 1.24
N GLY A 142 18.50 13.49 2.50
CA GLY A 142 18.52 12.20 3.16
C GLY A 142 18.91 12.30 4.63
N VAL A 143 19.06 11.14 5.26
CA VAL A 143 19.50 11.00 6.64
C VAL A 143 20.85 10.29 6.65
N SER A 144 21.84 10.88 7.30
CA SER A 144 23.18 10.30 7.43
C SER A 144 23.15 9.04 8.29
N LYS A 145 24.21 8.23 8.26
CA LYS A 145 24.37 7.06 9.14
C LYS A 145 24.27 7.40 10.64
N LYS A 146 24.52 8.66 11.01
CA LYS A 146 24.44 9.17 12.38
C LYS A 146 23.06 9.74 12.73
N GLY A 147 22.07 9.63 11.86
CA GLY A 147 20.70 10.13 12.09
C GLY A 147 20.48 11.61 11.74
N ASN A 148 21.51 12.35 11.35
CA ASN A 148 21.36 13.77 10.98
C ASN A 148 20.82 13.90 9.55
N SER A 149 19.81 14.74 9.35
CA SER A 149 19.33 15.13 8.02
C SER A 149 20.39 15.93 7.26
N TYR A 150 20.57 15.65 5.98
CA TYR A 150 21.45 16.40 5.10
C TYR A 150 20.74 16.80 3.80
N LYS A 151 21.22 17.90 3.22
CA LYS A 151 20.85 18.41 1.91
C LYS A 151 22.14 18.57 1.11
N VAL A 152 22.20 18.06 -0.10
CA VAL A 152 23.42 18.08 -0.91
C VAL A 152 23.11 18.24 -2.38
N TRP A 153 23.90 19.06 -3.07
CA TRP A 153 23.98 19.06 -4.53
C TRP A 153 24.97 17.99 -4.96
N SER A 154 24.49 16.98 -5.68
CA SER A 154 25.26 15.84 -6.15
C SER A 154 25.63 15.99 -7.62
N CYS A 155 26.85 15.59 -7.96
CA CYS A 155 27.23 15.38 -9.36
C CYS A 155 26.32 14.30 -9.97
N THR A 156 25.94 14.49 -11.24
CA THR A 156 25.08 13.58 -12.02
C THR A 156 25.88 12.58 -12.86
N SER A 157 27.23 12.67 -12.83
CA SER A 157 28.09 11.75 -13.58
C SER A 157 27.81 10.29 -13.21
N PRO A 158 27.60 9.40 -14.19
CA PRO A 158 27.36 7.99 -13.94
C PRO A 158 28.60 7.27 -13.40
N ASP A 159 29.79 7.81 -13.69
CA ASP A 159 31.06 7.27 -13.25
C ASP A 159 31.43 7.78 -11.85
N ARG A 160 31.50 6.87 -10.87
CA ARG A 160 31.78 7.19 -9.46
C ARG A 160 33.19 7.70 -9.24
N ASP A 161 34.15 7.27 -10.05
CA ASP A 161 35.55 7.64 -9.89
C ASP A 161 35.81 9.07 -10.40
N ASN A 162 34.91 9.57 -11.25
CA ASN A 162 34.95 10.93 -11.79
C ASN A 162 33.86 11.85 -11.18
N GLN A 163 33.15 11.42 -10.14
CA GLN A 163 32.12 12.27 -9.51
C GLN A 163 32.74 13.42 -8.70
N CYS A 164 32.33 14.65 -9.02
CA CYS A 164 32.65 15.82 -8.20
C CYS A 164 32.06 15.67 -6.79
N LYS A 165 32.78 16.20 -5.79
CA LYS A 165 32.34 16.19 -4.38
C LYS A 165 31.03 16.98 -4.24
N GLY A 166 30.07 16.41 -3.51
CA GLY A 166 28.78 17.06 -3.29
C GLY A 166 28.89 18.33 -2.44
N ILE A 167 28.07 19.33 -2.76
CA ILE A 167 28.01 20.61 -2.04
C ILE A 167 26.86 20.53 -1.03
N PHE A 168 27.20 20.49 0.26
CA PHE A 168 26.19 20.43 1.32
C PHE A 168 25.52 21.79 1.54
N VAL A 169 24.19 21.77 1.58
CA VAL A 169 23.36 22.93 1.89
C VAL A 169 22.97 22.85 3.36
N LYS A 170 23.12 23.96 4.09
CA LYS A 170 22.65 24.08 5.47
C LYS A 170 21.13 24.27 5.52
#